data_AF-Q0PQJ4-F1
#
_entry.id   AF-Q0PQJ4-F1
#
_cell.length_a   1.000
_cell.length_b   1.000
_cell.length_c   1.000
_cell.angle_alpha   90.00
_cell.angle_beta   90.00
_cell.angle_gamma   90.00
#
_symmetry.space_group_name_H-M   'P 1'
#
loop_
_entity.id
_entity.type
_entity.pdbx_description
1 polymer ?
#
loop_
_entity_poly.entity_id
_entity_poly.type
_entity_poly.pdbx_seq_one_letter_code
_entity_poly.pdbx_strand_id
1 'polypeptide(L)'
;VHPEYDTISLLKEYKREVMLYWEGHRSEYPPFPDNYFRLRDQAILDEYQDHLFSAKTAGGPMPEFPEALVTASLQNTWHDTAEAVLGNWIGTVYQVTHQDRRLPFMEGVDPEDPLGLRGA
;
A
#
# COMPACT_ATOMS: atom_id res chain seq x y z
N VAL A 1 4.28 2.02 -6.18
CA VAL A 1 3.46 0.96 -5.54
C VAL A 1 4.32 0.31 -4.48
N HIS A 2 3.79 0.18 -3.27
CA HIS A 2 4.43 -0.50 -2.15
C HIS A 2 3.93 -1.95 -2.10
N PRO A 3 4.62 -2.91 -2.76
CA PRO A 3 4.18 -4.31 -2.81
C PRO A 3 4.08 -4.96 -1.42
N GLU A 4 4.75 -4.38 -0.43
CA GLU A 4 4.74 -4.80 0.97
C GLU A 4 3.50 -4.32 1.75
N TYR A 5 2.71 -3.39 1.20
CA TYR A 5 1.55 -2.86 1.89
C TYR A 5 0.40 -3.88 1.91
N ASP A 6 -0.15 -4.08 3.09
CA ASP A 6 -1.44 -4.74 3.24
C ASP A 6 -2.55 -3.87 2.63
N THR A 7 -3.62 -4.54 2.22
CA THR A 7 -4.84 -4.03 1.62
C THR A 7 -5.44 -2.84 2.37
N ILE A 8 -5.21 -2.74 3.68
CA ILE A 8 -5.76 -1.69 4.55
C ILE A 8 -4.81 -0.51 4.80
N SER A 9 -3.54 -0.58 4.38
CA SER A 9 -2.53 0.43 4.73
C SER A 9 -2.91 1.82 4.23
N LEU A 10 -3.28 1.93 2.95
CA LEU A 10 -3.68 3.22 2.36
C LEU A 10 -4.99 3.75 2.94
N LEU A 11 -5.90 2.88 3.40
CA LEU A 11 -7.11 3.29 4.11
C LEU A 11 -6.74 3.93 5.46
N LYS A 12 -5.80 3.33 6.20
CA LYS A 12 -5.32 3.86 7.49
C LYS A 12 -4.62 5.20 7.32
N GLU A 13 -3.80 5.34 6.27
CA GLU A 13 -3.16 6.62 5.93
C GLU A 13 -4.20 7.68 5.59
N TYR A 14 -5.15 7.37 4.71
CA TYR A 14 -6.23 8.29 4.36
C TYR A 14 -7.04 8.73 5.60
N LYS A 15 -7.44 7.78 6.46
CA LYS A 15 -8.12 8.08 7.72
C LYS A 15 -7.28 8.99 8.63
N ARG A 16 -5.97 8.77 8.73
CA ARG A 16 -5.07 9.64 9.50
C ARG A 16 -5.06 11.06 8.95
N GLU A 17 -4.97 11.23 7.63
CA GLU A 17 -4.98 12.56 7.01
C GLU A 17 -6.32 13.30 7.23
N VAL A 18 -7.44 12.58 7.21
CA VAL A 18 -8.76 13.12 7.56
C VAL A 18 -8.81 13.58 9.01
N MET A 19 -8.24 12.82 9.94
CA MET A 19 -8.17 13.20 11.36
C MET A 19 -7.31 14.45 11.57
N LEU A 20 -6.15 14.55 10.89
CA LEU A 20 -5.30 15.74 10.93
C LEU A 20 -6.02 16.98 10.37
N TYR A 21 -6.82 16.81 9.30
CA TYR A 21 -7.67 17.88 8.80
C TYR A 21 -8.73 18.29 9.84
N TRP A 22 -9.40 17.34 10.48
CA TRP A 22 -10.38 17.63 11.53
C TRP A 22 -9.77 18.46 12.65
N GLU A 23 -8.60 18.05 13.15
CA GLU A 23 -7.83 18.70 14.21
C GLU A 23 -7.16 20.02 13.79
N GLY A 24 -7.28 20.42 12.52
CA GLY A 24 -6.71 21.68 12.01
C GLY A 24 -5.19 21.65 11.82
N HIS A 25 -4.56 20.48 11.92
CA HIS A 25 -3.13 20.30 11.63
C HIS A 25 -2.84 20.30 10.12
N ARG A 26 -3.90 20.12 9.32
CA ARG A 26 -3.91 20.22 7.86
C ARG A 26 -4.97 21.23 7.43
N SER A 27 -4.62 22.12 6.49
CA SER A 27 -5.52 23.18 6.00
C SER A 27 -6.60 22.66 5.05
N GLU A 28 -6.27 21.64 4.27
CA GLU A 28 -7.12 21.12 3.20
C GLU A 28 -7.50 19.66 3.44
N TYR A 29 -8.71 19.29 3.03
CA TYR A 29 -9.18 17.92 3.11
C TYR A 29 -8.34 17.03 2.17
N PRO A 30 -7.92 15.81 2.58
CA PRO A 30 -7.06 14.98 1.76
C PRO A 30 -7.77 14.47 0.49
N PRO A 31 -7.08 14.43 -0.66
CA PRO A 31 -7.58 13.74 -1.84
C PRO A 31 -7.58 12.23 -1.64
N PHE A 32 -8.35 11.50 -2.46
CA PHE A 32 -8.26 10.04 -2.49
C PHE A 32 -6.89 9.57 -2.99
N PRO A 33 -6.35 8.45 -2.47
CA PRO A 33 -5.22 7.78 -3.08
C PRO A 33 -5.55 7.29 -4.49
N ASP A 34 -4.63 7.48 -5.43
CA ASP A 34 -4.82 7.13 -6.84
C ASP A 34 -5.14 5.63 -7.02
N ASN A 35 -6.18 5.33 -7.78
CA ASN A 35 -6.61 3.98 -8.17
C ASN A 35 -6.83 2.99 -7.00
N TYR A 36 -7.04 3.49 -5.78
CA TYR A 36 -7.19 2.65 -4.59
C TYR A 36 -8.66 2.35 -4.25
N PHE A 37 -9.48 3.40 -4.15
CA PHE A 37 -10.91 3.25 -3.85
C PHE A 37 -11.73 3.05 -5.12
N ARG A 38 -12.71 2.12 -5.06
CA ARG A 38 -13.71 1.97 -6.13
C ARG A 38 -14.76 3.07 -6.04
N LEU A 39 -15.50 3.28 -7.12
CA LEU A 39 -16.57 4.30 -7.18
C LEU A 39 -17.57 4.20 -6.01
N ARG A 40 -17.94 2.99 -5.60
CA ARG A 40 -18.82 2.78 -4.44
C ARG A 40 -18.18 3.31 -3.15
N ASP A 41 -16.91 3.01 -2.92
CA ASP A 41 -16.21 3.38 -1.69
C ASP A 41 -15.93 4.88 -1.66
N GLN A 42 -15.58 5.47 -2.82
CA GLN A 42 -15.47 6.92 -2.98
C GLN A 42 -16.79 7.61 -2.61
N ALA A 43 -17.94 7.12 -3.10
CA ALA A 43 -19.24 7.69 -2.75
C ALA A 43 -19.55 7.65 -1.24
N ILE A 44 -19.18 6.56 -0.55
CA ILE A 44 -19.32 6.45 0.92
C ILE A 44 -18.42 7.47 1.63
N LEU A 45 -17.19 7.65 1.14
CA LEU A 45 -16.23 8.59 1.72
C LEU A 45 -16.58 10.06 1.41
N ASP A 46 -17.18 10.33 0.26
CA ASP A 46 -17.72 11.65 -0.12
C ASP A 46 -18.89 12.03 0.81
N GLU A 47 -19.83 11.11 1.05
CA GLU A 47 -20.93 11.34 2.01
C GLU A 47 -20.38 11.60 3.42
N TYR A 48 -19.36 10.85 3.83
CA TYR A 48 -18.68 11.10 5.10
C TYR A 48 -18.01 12.48 5.13
N GLN A 49 -17.38 12.92 4.04
CA GLN A 49 -16.79 14.26 3.93
C GLN A 49 -17.84 15.36 4.12
N ASP A 50 -19.03 15.22 3.50
CA ASP A 50 -20.13 16.17 3.65
C ASP A 50 -20.63 16.24 5.10
N HIS A 51 -20.76 15.08 5.77
CA HIS A 51 -21.10 15.03 7.20
C HIS A 51 -20.02 15.67 8.07
N LEU A 52 -18.75 15.45 7.76
CA LEU A 52 -17.63 16.01 8.49
C LEU A 52 -17.58 17.54 8.35
N PHE A 53 -17.80 18.08 7.15
CA PHE A 53 -17.89 19.52 6.94
C PHE A 53 -19.07 20.12 7.70
N SER A 54 -20.25 19.50 7.60
CA SER A 54 -21.45 19.95 8.32
C SER A 54 -21.21 19.98 9.84
N ALA A 55 -20.60 18.93 10.40
CA ALA A 55 -20.25 18.85 11.81
C ALA A 55 -19.23 19.93 12.20
N LYS A 56 -18.20 20.15 11.38
CA LYS A 56 -17.16 21.15 11.63
C LYS A 56 -17.74 22.57 11.63
N THR A 57 -18.62 22.89 10.69
CA THR A 57 -19.33 24.19 10.64
C THR A 57 -20.26 24.39 11.83
N ALA A 58 -20.96 23.34 12.27
CA ALA A 58 -21.85 23.38 13.41
C ALA A 58 -21.14 23.37 14.78
N GLY A 59 -19.81 23.15 14.82
CA GLY A 59 -19.07 22.93 16.06
C GLY A 59 -19.45 21.62 16.78
N GLY A 60 -19.96 20.65 16.03
CA GLY A 60 -20.39 19.35 16.55
C GLY A 60 -19.23 18.36 16.72
N PRO A 61 -19.52 17.16 17.25
CA PRO A 61 -18.53 16.09 17.35
C PRO A 61 -18.14 15.56 15.95
N MET A 62 -16.94 14.99 15.85
CA MET A 62 -16.49 14.34 14.63
C MET A 62 -17.40 13.13 14.31
N PRO A 63 -17.90 12.99 13.08
CA PRO A 63 -18.61 11.79 12.68
C PRO A 63 -17.69 10.57 12.69
N GLU A 64 -18.25 9.40 12.96
CA GLU A 64 -17.52 8.13 12.92
C GLU A 64 -17.08 7.82 11.49
N PHE A 65 -15.79 7.51 11.32
CA PHE A 65 -15.24 7.17 10.02
C PHE A 65 -15.77 5.79 9.56
N PRO A 66 -16.27 5.64 8.31
CA PRO A 66 -16.97 4.44 7.84
C PRO A 66 -16.02 3.28 7.49
N GLU A 67 -15.07 2.95 8.37
CA GLU A 67 -14.01 1.98 8.13
C GLU A 67 -14.55 0.60 7.77
N ALA A 68 -15.56 0.12 8.50
CA ALA A 68 -16.14 -1.20 8.28
C ALA A 68 -16.83 -1.33 6.91
N LEU A 69 -17.45 -0.25 6.41
CA LEU A 69 -18.15 -0.26 5.13
C LEU A 69 -17.17 -0.30 3.95
N VAL A 70 -16.06 0.42 4.07
CA VAL A 70 -15.02 0.51 3.04
C VAL A 70 -14.13 -0.73 3.06
N THR A 71 -13.74 -1.22 4.24
CA THR A 71 -12.82 -2.36 4.37
C THR A 71 -13.41 -3.64 3.77
N ALA A 72 -14.73 -3.82 3.83
CA ALA A 72 -15.41 -4.99 3.28
C ALA A 72 -15.34 -5.10 1.74
N SER A 73 -15.06 -4.00 1.03
CA SER A 73 -15.00 -3.93 -0.43
C SER A 73 -13.60 -3.77 -1.00
N LEU A 74 -12.60 -3.48 -0.16
CA LEU A 74 -11.21 -3.38 -0.59
C LEU A 74 -10.72 -4.73 -1.14
N GLN A 75 -10.22 -4.71 -2.37
CA GLN A 75 -9.57 -5.87 -2.99
C GLN A 75 -8.07 -5.66 -3.03
N ASN A 76 -7.30 -6.68 -2.66
CA ASN A 76 -5.86 -6.67 -2.83
C ASN A 76 -5.52 -7.07 -4.27
N THR A 77 -5.47 -6.11 -5.19
CA THR A 77 -5.21 -6.36 -6.61
C THR A 77 -3.72 -6.53 -6.94
N TRP A 78 -2.82 -6.25 -5.98
CA TRP A 78 -1.37 -6.31 -6.18
C TRP A 78 -0.70 -7.50 -5.51
N HIS A 79 -1.42 -8.25 -4.67
CA HIS A 79 -0.90 -9.37 -3.88
C HIS A 79 -0.15 -10.40 -4.73
N ASP A 80 -0.79 -10.92 -5.78
CA ASP A 80 -0.23 -11.99 -6.61
C ASP A 80 1.04 -11.56 -7.33
N THR A 81 1.11 -10.29 -7.75
CA THR A 81 2.30 -9.74 -8.41
C THR A 81 3.42 -9.51 -7.39
N ALA A 82 3.10 -9.04 -6.19
CA ALA A 82 4.08 -8.87 -5.10
C ALA A 82 4.68 -10.22 -4.68
N GLU A 83 3.85 -11.26 -4.56
CA GLU A 83 4.28 -12.62 -4.28
C GLU A 83 5.23 -13.15 -5.37
N ALA A 84 4.89 -12.95 -6.65
CA ALA A 84 5.74 -13.39 -7.76
C ALA A 84 7.11 -12.69 -7.77
N VAL A 85 7.17 -11.38 -7.53
CA VAL A 85 8.44 -10.64 -7.47
C VAL A 85 9.30 -11.12 -6.30
N LEU A 86 8.71 -11.26 -5.11
CA LEU A 86 9.42 -11.73 -3.92
C LEU A 86 9.89 -13.19 -4.07
N GLY A 87 9.04 -14.06 -4.60
CA GLY A 87 9.37 -15.45 -4.89
C GLY A 87 10.51 -15.59 -5.89
N ASN A 88 10.47 -14.83 -6.98
CA ASN A 88 11.56 -14.78 -7.96
C ASN A 88 12.86 -14.26 -7.35
N TRP A 89 12.79 -13.22 -6.52
CA TRP A 89 13.97 -12.69 -5.85
C TRP A 89 14.59 -13.71 -4.88
N ILE A 90 13.79 -14.33 -4.00
CA ILE A 90 14.27 -15.37 -3.07
C ILE A 90 14.85 -16.56 -3.85
N GLY A 91 14.14 -17.04 -4.89
CA GLY A 91 14.62 -18.12 -5.74
C GLY A 91 15.97 -17.80 -6.39
N THR A 92 16.12 -16.58 -6.91
CA THR A 92 17.37 -16.09 -7.51
C THR A 92 18.50 -16.06 -6.47
N VAL A 93 18.25 -15.54 -5.27
CA VAL A 93 19.24 -15.53 -4.18
C VAL A 93 19.67 -16.97 -3.85
N TYR A 94 18.73 -17.90 -3.73
CA TYR A 94 19.02 -19.32 -3.46
C TYR A 94 19.80 -20.02 -4.57
N GLN A 95 19.64 -19.62 -5.83
CA GLN A 95 20.33 -20.25 -6.96
C GLN A 95 21.72 -19.66 -7.20
N VAL A 96 21.90 -18.37 -6.88
CA VAL A 96 23.11 -17.62 -7.21
C VAL A 96 24.10 -17.65 -6.06
N THR A 97 23.64 -17.55 -4.81
CA THR A 97 24.53 -17.38 -3.64
C THR A 97 24.92 -18.70 -2.98
N HIS A 98 26.17 -18.77 -2.52
CA HIS A 98 26.66 -19.99 -1.88
C HIS A 98 26.04 -20.20 -0.49
N GLN A 99 25.81 -21.46 -0.09
CA GLN A 99 25.32 -21.79 1.25
C GLN A 99 26.34 -21.48 2.36
N ASP A 100 27.63 -21.76 2.09
CA ASP A 100 28.73 -21.26 2.91
C ASP A 100 28.89 -19.75 2.72
N ARG A 101 28.59 -18.99 3.77
CA ARG A 101 28.65 -17.52 3.80
C ARG A 101 30.04 -16.93 3.53
N ARG A 102 31.09 -17.76 3.51
CA ARG A 102 32.46 -17.35 3.16
C ARG A 102 32.68 -17.28 1.66
N LEU A 103 31.78 -17.86 0.86
CA LEU A 103 31.84 -17.85 -0.60
C LEU A 103 30.66 -17.04 -1.14
N PRO A 104 30.88 -16.17 -2.15
CA PRO A 104 29.82 -15.29 -2.65
C PRO A 104 28.80 -16.04 -3.52
N PHE A 105 29.24 -17.01 -4.34
CA PHE A 105 28.41 -17.64 -5.38
C PHE A 105 28.47 -19.16 -5.34
N MET A 106 27.37 -19.79 -5.79
CA MET A 106 27.32 -21.25 -5.98
C MET A 106 28.34 -21.72 -7.01
N GLU A 107 28.70 -23.01 -6.92
CA GLU A 107 29.55 -23.64 -7.91
C GLU A 107 28.89 -23.60 -9.30
N GLY A 108 29.62 -23.12 -10.30
CA GLY A 108 29.13 -22.99 -11.68
C GLY A 108 28.49 -21.63 -12.03
N VAL A 109 28.36 -20.71 -11.07
CA VAL A 109 27.92 -19.33 -11.33
C VAL A 109 29.11 -18.48 -11.77
N ASP A 110 28.97 -17.76 -12.88
CA ASP A 110 29.98 -16.80 -13.35
C ASP A 110 30.01 -15.57 -12.40
N PRO A 111 31.11 -15.28 -11.69
CA PRO A 111 31.19 -14.11 -10.83
C PRO A 111 31.06 -12.78 -11.57
N GLU A 112 31.40 -12.74 -12.86
CA GLU A 112 31.34 -11.54 -13.69
C GLU A 112 29.95 -11.35 -14.34
N ASP A 113 29.14 -12.41 -14.44
CA ASP A 113 27.75 -12.36 -14.87
C ASP A 113 26.86 -13.35 -14.09
N PRO A 114 26.67 -13.13 -12.78
CA PRO A 114 26.01 -14.11 -11.90
C PRO A 114 24.52 -14.28 -12.20
N LEU A 115 23.95 -13.39 -13.00
CA LEU A 115 22.56 -13.43 -13.45
C LEU A 115 22.42 -13.83 -14.92
N GLY A 116 23.53 -14.00 -15.65
CA GLY A 116 23.52 -14.36 -17.08
C GLY A 116 22.86 -13.32 -17.99
N LEU A 117 22.87 -12.03 -17.62
CA LEU A 117 22.11 -10.97 -18.29
C LEU A 117 22.90 -10.29 -19.40
N ARG A 118 24.21 -10.53 -19.52
CA ARG A 118 25.06 -9.83 -20.50
C ARG A 118 24.99 -10.42 -21.91
N GLY A 119 24.31 -11.56 -22.10
CA GLY A 119 24.15 -12.26 -23.38
C GLY A 119 22.72 -12.37 -23.90
N ALA A 120 21.75 -11.67 -23.29
CA ALA A 120 20.33 -11.67 -23.67
C ALA A 120 19.96 -10.49 -24.59
#